data_AF-A0AAX3BC33-F1
#
_entry.id   AF-A0AAX3BC33-F1
#
_cell.length_a   1.000
_cell.length_b   1.000
_cell.length_c   1.000
_cell.angle_alpha   90.00
_cell.angle_beta   90.00
_cell.angle_gamma   90.00
#
_symmetry.space_group_name_H-M   'P 1'
#
loop_
_entity.id
_entity.type
_entity.pdbx_description
1 polymer ?
#
loop_
_entity_poly.entity_id
_entity_poly.type
_entity_poly.pdbx_seq_one_letter_code
_entity_poly.pdbx_strand_id
1 'polypeptide(L)'
;MTLEELHLSKAGKLLLKEALNYVKSEYKKFGRIRTRFYYPESEEKASYIELRAFIDDIIKTHNLPFPFTDRDSDYAILVNEKFFQVVMMQIHRMYPKSYLLVTQRDPLTVIFVIRDTEEYQAENIKLVWNPEKPSLPEVSTVPMHFTLRDLA
;
A
#
# COMPACT_ATOMS: atom_id res chain seq x y z
N MET A 1 4.31 -13.55 16.87
CA MET A 1 3.42 -12.81 15.95
C MET A 1 3.74 -13.07 14.50
N THR A 2 3.31 -14.20 13.96
CA THR A 2 3.23 -14.37 12.50
C THR A 2 2.21 -13.39 11.93
N LEU A 3 2.24 -13.11 10.62
CA LEU A 3 1.21 -12.28 9.96
C LEU A 3 -0.22 -12.81 10.20
N GLU A 4 -0.35 -14.11 10.49
CA GLU A 4 -1.59 -14.84 10.75
C GLU A 4 -2.06 -14.70 12.21
N GLU A 5 -1.16 -14.32 13.13
CA GLU A 5 -1.45 -14.01 14.53
C GLU A 5 -1.93 -12.56 14.72
N LEU A 6 -1.95 -11.74 13.66
CA LEU A 6 -2.51 -10.38 13.71
C LEU A 6 -4.04 -10.47 13.83
N HIS A 7 -4.58 -9.90 14.91
CA HIS A 7 -6.01 -9.88 15.18
C HIS A 7 -6.69 -8.85 14.27
N LEU A 8 -7.13 -9.29 13.09
CA LEU A 8 -7.84 -8.45 12.12
C LEU A 8 -9.32 -8.87 11.99
N SER A 9 -10.14 -7.91 11.59
CA SER A 9 -11.54 -8.12 11.19
C SER A 9 -11.62 -9.01 9.94
N LYS A 10 -12.83 -9.43 9.58
CA LYS A 10 -13.05 -10.21 8.33
C LYS A 10 -12.49 -9.45 7.11
N ALA A 11 -12.73 -8.14 7.05
CA ALA A 11 -12.23 -7.29 5.98
C ALA A 11 -10.70 -7.16 6.04
N GLY A 12 -10.12 -6.89 7.20
CA GLY A 12 -8.67 -6.81 7.37
C GLY A 12 -7.94 -8.09 6.93
N LYS A 13 -8.47 -9.26 7.32
CA LYS A 13 -7.93 -10.58 6.92
C LYS A 13 -8.01 -10.80 5.41
N LEU A 14 -9.13 -10.45 4.77
CA LEU A 14 -9.28 -10.54 3.32
C LEU A 14 -8.22 -9.68 2.61
N LEU A 15 -8.07 -8.42 3.02
CA LEU A 15 -7.11 -7.48 2.42
C LEU A 15 -5.67 -7.97 2.59
N LEU A 16 -5.31 -8.42 3.80
CA LEU A 16 -3.98 -8.92 4.09
C LEU A 16 -3.65 -10.16 3.25
N LYS A 17 -4.60 -11.09 3.13
CA LYS A 17 -4.44 -12.30 2.31
C LYS A 17 -4.16 -11.94 0.84
N GLU A 18 -4.96 -11.06 0.24
CA GLU A 18 -4.78 -10.65 -1.16
C GLU A 18 -3.46 -9.92 -1.37
N ALA A 19 -3.09 -9.02 -0.44
CA ALA A 19 -1.82 -8.30 -0.51
C ALA A 19 -0.61 -9.25 -0.37
N LEU A 20 -0.66 -10.23 0.52
CA LEU A 20 0.41 -11.23 0.67
C LEU A 20 0.53 -12.12 -0.55
N ASN A 21 -0.58 -12.54 -1.15
CA ASN A 21 -0.58 -13.32 -2.39
C ASN A 21 0.09 -12.53 -3.52
N TYR A 22 -0.28 -11.26 -3.69
CA TYR A 22 0.35 -10.34 -4.63
C TYR A 22 1.85 -10.23 -4.38
N VAL A 23 2.26 -9.88 -3.15
CA VAL A 23 3.67 -9.69 -2.80
C VAL A 23 4.51 -10.94 -3.07
N LYS A 24 4.04 -12.11 -2.62
CA LYS A 24 4.73 -13.39 -2.89
C LYS A 24 4.89 -13.64 -4.40
N SER A 25 3.84 -13.35 -5.17
CA SER A 25 3.85 -13.60 -6.62
C SER A 25 4.75 -12.62 -7.39
N GLU A 26 4.70 -11.32 -7.08
CA GLU A 26 5.49 -10.30 -7.77
C GLU A 26 6.95 -10.33 -7.35
N TYR A 27 7.22 -10.50 -6.05
CA TYR A 27 8.59 -10.54 -5.56
C TYR A 27 9.36 -11.70 -6.18
N LYS A 28 8.73 -12.89 -6.26
CA LYS A 28 9.31 -14.07 -6.91
C LYS A 28 9.61 -13.84 -8.40
N LYS A 29 8.78 -13.04 -9.09
CA LYS A 29 8.92 -12.79 -10.54
C LYS A 29 9.90 -11.66 -10.87
N PHE A 30 9.89 -10.60 -10.08
CA PHE A 30 10.51 -9.32 -10.45
C PHE A 30 11.42 -8.72 -9.38
N GLY A 31 11.47 -9.29 -8.17
CA GLY A 31 12.22 -8.72 -7.03
C GLY A 31 11.72 -7.34 -6.58
N ARG A 32 10.53 -6.91 -7.04
CA ARG A 32 9.97 -5.60 -6.74
C ARG A 32 8.46 -5.65 -6.54
N ILE A 33 7.97 -4.78 -5.68
CA ILE A 33 6.55 -4.61 -5.36
C ILE A 33 6.15 -3.18 -5.73
N ARG A 34 5.10 -3.04 -6.54
CA ARG A 34 4.50 -1.73 -6.81
C ARG A 34 3.56 -1.32 -5.69
N THR A 35 3.52 -0.03 -5.40
CA THR A 35 2.61 0.55 -4.41
C THR A 35 1.15 0.32 -4.81
N ARG A 36 0.39 -0.35 -3.94
CA ARG A 36 -1.03 -0.64 -4.13
C ARG A 36 -1.85 -0.34 -2.90
N PHE A 37 -3.05 0.20 -3.11
CA PHE A 37 -4.05 0.42 -2.08
C PHE A 37 -5.19 -0.57 -2.30
N TYR A 38 -5.30 -1.56 -1.42
CA TYR A 38 -6.37 -2.54 -1.38
C TYR A 38 -7.54 -2.04 -0.54
N TYR A 39 -8.76 -2.34 -0.99
CA TYR A 39 -10.01 -2.01 -0.31
C TYR A 39 -11.06 -3.10 -0.53
N PRO A 40 -11.99 -3.29 0.41
CA PRO A 40 -13.03 -4.30 0.28
C PRO A 40 -14.09 -3.81 -0.72
N GLU A 41 -14.30 -4.58 -1.79
CA GLU A 41 -15.41 -4.35 -2.74
C GLU A 41 -16.68 -5.09 -2.27
N SER A 42 -16.49 -6.21 -1.57
CA SER A 42 -17.53 -6.98 -0.88
C SER A 42 -16.92 -7.76 0.29
N GLU A 43 -17.71 -8.58 0.99
CA GLU A 43 -17.21 -9.44 2.07
C GLU A 43 -16.19 -10.50 1.64
N GLU A 44 -16.15 -10.84 0.35
CA GLU A 44 -15.31 -11.92 -0.19
C GLU A 44 -14.34 -11.44 -1.27
N LYS A 45 -14.47 -10.19 -1.73
CA LYS A 45 -13.69 -9.63 -2.84
C LYS A 45 -13.02 -8.34 -2.42
N ALA A 46 -11.71 -8.28 -2.60
CA ALA A 46 -10.94 -7.04 -2.52
C ALA A 46 -10.59 -6.56 -3.93
N SER A 47 -10.56 -5.23 -4.09
CA SER A 47 -10.05 -4.55 -5.27
C SER A 47 -8.85 -3.69 -4.89
N TYR A 48 -8.11 -3.17 -5.86
CA TYR A 48 -6.95 -2.33 -5.59
C TYR A 48 -6.78 -1.17 -6.59
N ILE A 49 -6.17 -0.10 -6.12
CA ILE A 49 -5.58 0.96 -6.96
C ILE A 49 -4.06 0.77 -6.94
N GLU A 50 -3.45 0.59 -8.12
CA GLU A 50 -2.00 0.66 -8.27
C GLU A 50 -1.60 2.11 -8.55
N LEU A 51 -0.79 2.69 -7.67
CA LEU A 51 -0.47 4.13 -7.70
C LEU A 51 0.07 4.57 -9.06
N ARG A 52 0.95 3.77 -9.66
CA ARG A 52 1.57 4.10 -10.93
C ARG A 52 0.58 4.05 -12.09
N ALA A 53 -0.25 3.02 -12.15
CA ALA A 53 -1.29 2.91 -13.16
C ALA A 53 -2.30 4.07 -13.05
N PHE A 54 -2.63 4.50 -11.83
CA PHE A 54 -3.47 5.67 -11.59
C PHE A 54 -2.82 6.96 -12.10
N ILE A 55 -1.54 7.18 -11.81
CA ILE A 55 -0.79 8.34 -12.31
C ILE A 55 -0.77 8.35 -13.85
N ASP A 56 -0.43 7.22 -14.47
CA ASP A 56 -0.36 7.07 -15.93
C ASP A 56 -1.73 7.36 -16.59
N ASP A 57 -2.82 6.91 -15.97
CA ASP A 57 -4.19 7.16 -16.46
C ASP A 57 -4.59 8.63 -16.37
N ILE A 58 -4.25 9.33 -15.28
CA ILE A 58 -4.49 10.78 -15.12
C ILE A 58 -3.69 11.58 -16.16
N ILE A 59 -2.41 11.25 -16.35
CA ILE A 59 -1.56 11.91 -17.35
C ILE A 59 -2.15 11.76 -18.73
N LYS A 60 -2.55 10.54 -19.09
CA LYS A 60 -3.14 10.23 -20.39
C LYS A 60 -4.47 10.96 -20.58
N THR A 61 -5.35 10.90 -19.58
CA THR A 61 -6.70 11.49 -19.63
C THR A 61 -6.65 13.00 -19.78
N HIS A 62 -5.71 13.66 -19.11
CA HIS A 62 -5.57 15.12 -19.15
C HIS A 62 -4.50 15.61 -20.12
N ASN A 63 -3.91 14.72 -20.91
CA ASN A 63 -2.81 15.00 -21.84
C ASN A 63 -1.70 15.85 -21.20
N LEU A 64 -1.32 15.51 -19.96
CA LEU A 64 -0.35 16.28 -19.20
C LEU A 64 1.05 16.11 -19.84
N PRO A 65 1.78 17.21 -20.10
CA PRO A 65 3.14 17.10 -20.61
C PRO A 65 4.01 16.47 -19.53
N PHE A 66 4.48 15.24 -19.77
CA PHE A 66 5.50 14.63 -18.93
C PHE A 66 6.87 15.11 -19.41
N PRO A 67 7.57 15.98 -18.66
CA PRO A 67 8.75 16.65 -19.20
C PRO A 67 9.99 15.75 -19.24
N PHE A 68 9.94 14.51 -18.73
CA PHE A 68 11.13 13.69 -18.54
C PHE A 68 10.92 12.22 -18.92
N THR A 69 11.95 11.66 -19.56
CA THR A 69 12.10 10.23 -19.85
C THR A 69 12.57 9.42 -18.63
N ASP A 70 13.18 10.08 -17.63
CA ASP A 70 13.76 9.43 -16.47
C ASP A 70 12.77 9.32 -15.29
N ARG A 71 12.58 8.09 -14.85
CA ARG A 71 11.61 7.65 -13.85
C ARG A 71 12.10 7.80 -12.42
N ASP A 72 13.39 8.08 -12.25
CA ASP A 72 14.04 8.26 -10.96
C ASP A 72 14.42 9.74 -10.71
N SER A 73 13.90 10.66 -11.52
CA SER A 73 14.08 12.10 -11.32
C SER A 73 13.38 12.60 -10.05
N ASP A 74 13.92 13.64 -9.42
CA ASP A 74 13.32 14.30 -8.26
C ASP A 74 11.87 14.73 -8.50
N TYR A 75 11.55 15.10 -9.75
CA TYR A 75 10.19 15.43 -10.16
C TYR A 75 9.25 14.22 -10.12
N ALA A 76 9.68 13.05 -10.62
CA ALA A 76 8.88 11.83 -10.56
C ALA A 76 8.62 11.39 -9.11
N ILE A 77 9.61 11.58 -8.23
CA ILE A 77 9.45 11.36 -6.79
C ILE A 77 8.38 12.30 -6.22
N LEU A 78 8.45 13.60 -6.52
CA LEU A 78 7.45 14.58 -6.08
C LEU A 78 6.03 14.23 -6.59
N VAL A 79 5.90 13.85 -7.85
CA VAL A 79 4.63 13.44 -8.45
C VAL A 79 4.07 12.21 -7.72
N ASN A 80 4.89 11.18 -7.50
CA ASN A 80 4.48 9.99 -6.76
C ASN A 80 3.98 10.34 -5.35
N GLU A 81 4.67 11.21 -4.61
CA GLU A 81 4.25 11.65 -3.27
C GLU A 81 2.90 12.39 -3.31
N LYS A 82 2.69 13.29 -4.28
CA LYS A 82 1.43 14.04 -4.38
C LYS A 82 0.26 13.13 -4.73
N PHE A 83 0.44 12.25 -5.71
CA PHE A 83 -0.61 11.30 -6.07
C PHE A 83 -0.85 10.25 -4.99
N PHE A 84 0.19 9.86 -4.25
CA PHE A 84 0.05 9.01 -3.07
C PHE A 84 -0.89 9.66 -2.06
N GLN A 85 -0.68 10.93 -1.71
CA GLN A 85 -1.55 11.67 -0.79
C GLN A 85 -2.99 11.75 -1.31
N VAL A 86 -3.19 12.02 -2.60
CA VAL A 86 -4.52 12.08 -3.21
C VAL A 86 -5.25 10.74 -3.11
N VAL A 87 -4.59 9.63 -3.51
CA VAL A 87 -5.19 8.29 -3.46
C VAL A 87 -5.46 7.89 -2.02
N MET A 88 -4.54 8.18 -1.10
CA MET A 88 -4.71 7.90 0.33
C MET A 88 -5.95 8.62 0.87
N MET A 89 -6.09 9.93 0.62
CA MET A 89 -7.28 10.69 1.02
C MET A 89 -8.57 10.13 0.41
N GLN A 90 -8.55 9.74 -0.86
CA GLN A 90 -9.71 9.16 -1.53
C GLN A 90 -10.11 7.81 -0.94
N ILE A 91 -9.15 6.91 -0.76
CA ILE A 91 -9.37 5.59 -0.15
C ILE A 91 -9.90 5.76 1.27
N HIS A 92 -9.31 6.65 2.05
CA HIS A 92 -9.79 6.93 3.41
C HIS A 92 -11.24 7.42 3.44
N ARG A 93 -11.62 8.28 2.49
CA ARG A 93 -13.00 8.79 2.40
C ARG A 93 -14.00 7.71 1.97
N MET A 94 -13.61 6.86 1.01
CA MET A 94 -14.49 5.83 0.45
C MET A 94 -14.60 4.60 1.35
N TYR A 95 -13.50 4.24 2.01
CA TYR A 95 -13.36 3.03 2.82
C TYR A 95 -12.80 3.36 4.21
N PRO A 96 -13.52 4.16 5.02
CA PRO A 96 -13.00 4.69 6.29
C PRO A 96 -12.77 3.62 7.36
N LYS A 97 -13.34 2.42 7.19
CA LYS A 97 -13.23 1.33 8.16
C LYS A 97 -12.04 0.41 7.90
N SER A 98 -11.80 0.06 6.64
CA SER A 98 -10.80 -0.93 6.29
C SER A 98 -10.18 -0.66 4.92
N TYR A 99 -8.85 -0.55 4.88
CA TYR A 99 -8.05 -0.58 3.67
C TYR A 99 -6.64 -1.07 4.02
N LEU A 100 -5.89 -1.46 3.01
CA LEU A 100 -4.50 -1.87 3.17
C LEU A 100 -3.65 -1.25 2.09
N LEU A 101 -2.61 -0.53 2.49
CA LEU A 101 -1.54 -0.09 1.61
C LEU A 101 -0.41 -1.12 1.64
N VAL A 102 0.11 -1.48 0.47
CA VAL A 102 1.38 -2.19 0.35
C VAL A 102 2.35 -1.35 -0.46
N THR A 103 3.58 -1.24 0.00
CA THR A 103 4.67 -0.55 -0.71
C THR A 103 6.01 -1.23 -0.43
N GLN A 104 7.05 -0.81 -1.12
CA GLN A 104 8.41 -1.27 -0.92
C GLN A 104 9.31 -0.08 -0.65
N ARG A 105 10.11 -0.17 0.42
CA ARG A 105 11.11 0.86 0.75
C ARG A 105 12.42 0.61 0.02
N ASP A 106 12.88 -0.63 0.07
CA ASP A 106 14.14 -1.09 -0.50
C ASP A 106 13.96 -2.54 -1.02
N PRO A 107 14.93 -3.10 -1.78
CA PRO A 107 14.81 -4.43 -2.37
C PRO A 107 14.42 -5.55 -1.41
N LEU A 108 14.66 -5.38 -0.10
CA LEU A 108 14.44 -6.40 0.91
C LEU A 108 13.29 -6.06 1.88
N THR A 109 12.71 -4.87 1.78
CA THR A 109 11.74 -4.37 2.78
C THR A 109 10.40 -4.01 2.13
N VAL A 110 9.41 -4.86 2.38
CA VAL A 110 8.00 -4.61 2.03
C VAL A 110 7.27 -4.08 3.26
N ILE A 111 6.47 -3.04 3.05
CA ILE A 111 5.72 -2.38 4.11
C ILE A 111 4.23 -2.56 3.83
N PHE A 112 3.51 -3.04 4.83
CA PHE A 112 2.05 -3.04 4.83
C PHE A 112 1.58 -1.98 5.81
N VAL A 113 0.61 -1.16 5.41
CA VAL A 113 -0.09 -0.25 6.32
C VAL A 113 -1.56 -0.63 6.30
N ILE A 114 -2.05 -1.16 7.40
CA ILE A 114 -3.40 -1.71 7.53
C ILE A 114 -4.22 -0.75 8.38
N ARG A 115 -5.34 -0.30 7.82
CA ARG A 115 -6.41 0.30 8.61
C ARG A 115 -7.46 -0.76 8.86
N ASP A 116 -7.80 -0.99 10.11
CA ASP A 116 -8.87 -1.90 10.50
C ASP A 116 -9.56 -1.37 11.75
N THR A 117 -10.59 -0.54 11.56
CA THR A 117 -11.18 0.20 12.68
C THR A 117 -11.99 -0.65 13.65
N GLU A 118 -12.35 -1.86 13.23
CA GLU A 118 -13.10 -2.79 14.08
C GLU A 118 -12.20 -3.37 15.19
N GLU A 119 -10.93 -3.63 14.88
CA GLU A 119 -9.98 -4.22 15.84
C GLU A 119 -9.02 -3.17 16.45
N TYR A 120 -8.63 -2.16 15.66
CA TYR A 120 -7.57 -1.20 16.03
C TYR A 120 -8.03 0.26 16.05
N GLN A 121 -9.34 0.51 16.15
CA GLN A 121 -9.92 1.85 16.23
C GLN A 121 -9.42 2.77 15.09
N ALA A 122 -9.05 4.02 15.36
CA ALA A 122 -8.68 4.97 14.30
C ALA A 122 -7.22 4.85 13.82
N GLU A 123 -6.42 3.96 14.40
CA GLU A 123 -4.98 3.87 14.11
C GLU A 123 -4.69 3.00 12.87
N ASN A 124 -3.61 3.34 12.17
CA ASN A 124 -3.08 2.48 11.12
C ASN A 124 -1.96 1.62 11.70
N ILE A 125 -1.94 0.34 11.38
CA ILE A 125 -0.85 -0.57 11.74
C ILE A 125 0.13 -0.65 10.60
N LYS A 126 1.40 -0.34 10.86
CA LYS A 126 2.53 -0.58 9.96
C LYS A 126 3.15 -1.93 10.29
N LEU A 127 3.30 -2.78 9.28
CA LEU A 127 4.03 -4.03 9.31
C LEU A 127 5.23 -3.92 8.37
N VAL A 128 6.43 -4.16 8.89
CA VAL A 128 7.65 -4.23 8.08
C VAL A 128 8.00 -5.70 7.89
N TRP A 129 8.06 -6.13 6.63
CA TRP A 129 8.28 -7.54 6.28
C TRP A 129 9.43 -7.69 5.29
N ASN A 130 10.27 -8.70 5.54
CA ASN A 130 11.34 -9.08 4.63
C ASN A 130 10.95 -10.37 3.87
N PRO A 131 10.83 -10.33 2.54
CA PRO A 131 10.46 -11.51 1.76
C PRO A 131 11.48 -12.64 1.78
N GLU A 132 12.76 -12.34 1.96
CA GLU A 132 13.85 -13.32 2.01
C GLU A 132 14.07 -13.87 3.42
N LYS A 133 13.72 -13.09 4.44
CA LYS A 133 13.78 -13.47 5.85
C LYS A 133 12.39 -13.30 6.47
N PRO A 134 11.53 -14.33 6.40
CA PRO A 134 10.20 -14.30 7.00
C PRO A 134 10.31 -14.41 8.54
N SER A 135 11.05 -13.50 9.17
CA SER A 135 10.97 -13.24 10.59
C SER A 135 9.67 -12.47 10.89
N LEU A 136 9.31 -12.43 12.17
CA LEU A 136 8.14 -11.70 12.67
C LEU A 136 8.15 -10.26 12.13
N PRO A 137 7.07 -9.78 11.49
CA PRO A 137 7.02 -8.40 11.05
C PRO A 137 7.14 -7.47 12.26
N GLU A 138 7.95 -6.42 12.12
CA GLU A 138 7.93 -5.34 13.10
C GLU A 138 6.59 -4.61 12.98
N VAL A 139 5.90 -4.48 14.12
CA VAL A 139 4.55 -3.90 14.19
C VAL A 139 4.62 -2.59 14.95
N SER A 140 4.19 -1.53 14.30
CA SER A 140 4.10 -0.19 14.86
C SER A 140 2.82 0.50 14.40
N THR A 141 2.46 1.61 15.03
CA THR A 141 1.34 2.44 14.57
C THR A 141 1.86 3.62 13.77
N VAL A 142 1.10 4.02 12.76
CA VAL A 142 1.37 5.24 11.98
C VAL A 142 0.12 6.14 11.99
N PRO A 143 0.31 7.47 11.95
CA PRO A 143 -0.80 8.40 11.92
C PRO A 143 -1.72 8.15 10.72
N MET A 144 -2.94 8.66 10.80
CA MET A 144 -3.92 8.56 9.72
C MET A 144 -3.44 9.21 8.42
N HIS A 145 -2.71 10.31 8.55
CA HIS A 145 -2.08 11.03 7.46
C HIS A 145 -0.57 10.82 7.53
N PHE A 146 -0.01 10.23 6.49
CA PHE A 146 1.41 9.97 6.34
C PHE A 146 1.79 10.09 4.86
N THR A 147 3.08 10.15 4.61
CA THR A 147 3.74 10.21 3.30
C THR A 147 4.53 8.93 3.07
N LEU A 148 5.01 8.69 1.84
CA LEU A 148 5.88 7.53 1.60
C LEU A 148 7.19 7.66 2.39
N ARG A 149 7.65 8.88 2.67
CA ARG A 149 8.83 9.16 3.50
C ARG A 149 8.64 8.74 4.96
N ASP A 150 7.44 8.85 5.50
CA ASP A 150 7.15 8.40 6.87
C ASP A 150 7.19 6.86 7.00
N LEU A 151 7.16 6.16 5.86
CA LEU A 151 7.31 4.70 5.82
C LEU A 151 8.76 4.26 5.68
N ALA A 152 9.67 5.16 5.30
CA ALA A 152 11.10 4.87 5.13
C ALA A 152 11.79 4.46 6.44
#